data_AF-A0A8W8JP93-F1
#
_entry.id   AF-A0A8W8JP93-F1
#
_cell.length_a   1.000
_cell.length_b   1.000
_cell.length_c   1.000
_cell.angle_alpha   90.00
_cell.angle_beta   90.00
_cell.angle_gamma   90.00
#
_symmetry.space_group_name_H-M   'P 1'
#
loop_
_entity.id
_entity.type
_entity.pdbx_description
1 polymer ?
#
loop_
_entity_poly.entity_id
_entity_poly.type
_entity_poly.pdbx_seq_one_letter_code
_entity_poly.pdbx_strand_id
1 'polypeptide(L)'
;MEFQCLLLFLALPDLANSAHTAADGLYLGIGYNLIKGNPDGGEWAKLGQDPGLQLTRNILETDIDGNSYIKRTSYPQCTQMSSTSVFYDPESYKEYLLHYISSPDGNAPKFSWSAFSANPLYQDIKQRTLSQHDVFRDEITSCTSEHARYVHPIVPVERNLVSNEFSHDVCKLPLTYDRDSYRSFLDRWGTHVTMEVDLGIRNVSRHRLSISDLATYLLDSGRDGAAILQTEDLMGYGSVIKLNMSNIHHSDFPKLPHGASLTEFSTGAQVQAPISWTMIAISDVMAEEYWRVQDSLVDSGICREINLTVWKMNLERALIDYPSLIGGEVPPPLEIKLPVTWPSGTYGLYMSTSGCPTDPIGFETGYVTQDTEDRSNSNQWSGGIHMTGPLNNDAITTRFCVKQTTTTTEYSRPWPKGNYCIAKKFNCPSGFSTGYLHWDDEDGNNENSHGGILPDGSYTTNTDIYYCCRQDGHTHSQILMPIDSPFYLLRFTSDCQQVLGMHVAEEFIFFDDEDGANSDKCGGAHPFVDSGCSHANMRLHFCYYSTKPNQTEISIPGILG
;
A
#
# COMPACT_ATOMS: atom_id res chain seq x y z
N MET A 1 -12.02 53.37 57.40
CA MET A 1 -11.06 54.49 57.23
C MET A 1 -9.76 53.87 56.80
N GLU A 2 -9.61 53.81 55.48
CA GLU A 2 -8.49 53.15 54.80
C GLU A 2 -7.26 54.05 54.79
N PHE A 3 -6.12 53.43 55.05
CA PHE A 3 -4.78 53.95 54.87
C PHE A 3 -4.34 53.61 53.45
N GLN A 4 -3.92 54.60 52.65
CA GLN A 4 -2.72 54.51 51.80
C GLN A 4 -2.52 55.82 51.03
N CYS A 5 -1.33 56.40 51.18
CA CYS A 5 -0.85 57.48 50.33
C CYS A 5 0.58 57.15 49.85
N LEU A 6 0.66 56.97 48.53
CA LEU A 6 1.73 57.17 47.56
C LEU A 6 3.23 57.22 47.95
N LEU A 7 3.97 56.33 47.28
CA LEU A 7 5.13 56.55 46.39
C LEU A 7 6.41 57.23 46.91
N LEU A 8 7.52 56.47 46.91
CA LEU A 8 8.81 56.98 46.42
C LEU A 8 9.60 55.85 45.71
N PHE A 9 9.96 56.10 44.46
CA PHE A 9 10.81 55.28 43.60
C PHE A 9 12.26 55.22 44.13
N LEU A 10 12.80 54.01 44.28
CA LEU A 10 14.24 53.76 44.23
C LEU A 10 14.48 52.64 43.23
N ALA A 11 15.10 53.01 42.10
CA ALA A 11 15.59 52.08 41.10
C ALA A 11 16.81 51.33 41.65
N LEU A 12 16.69 50.01 41.80
CA LEU A 12 17.80 49.08 41.89
C LEU A 12 17.71 48.17 40.65
N PRO A 13 18.81 47.95 39.89
CA PRO A 13 18.80 47.04 38.76
C PRO A 13 18.82 45.61 39.29
N ASP A 14 17.65 44.98 39.37
CA ASP A 14 17.57 43.54 39.62
C ASP A 14 17.98 42.81 38.34
N LEU A 15 19.24 42.35 38.36
CA LEU A 15 19.74 41.09 37.81
C LEU A 15 18.70 40.29 37.01
N ALA A 16 18.61 40.59 35.71
CA ALA A 16 18.15 39.65 34.71
C ALA A 16 19.20 38.53 34.62
N ASN A 17 19.15 37.61 35.58
CA ASN A 17 19.98 36.43 35.60
C ASN A 17 19.42 35.45 34.56
N SER A 18 20.06 35.44 33.39
CA SER A 18 20.27 34.27 32.54
C SER A 18 19.22 33.15 32.70
N ALA A 19 18.09 33.30 32.01
CA ALA A 19 17.33 32.12 31.60
C ALA A 19 18.24 31.33 30.65
N HIS A 20 18.80 30.24 31.14
CA HIS A 20 19.63 29.30 30.40
C HIS A 20 18.99 29.01 29.04
N THR A 21 19.63 29.53 27.99
CA THR A 21 19.36 29.25 26.59
C THR A 21 19.62 27.76 26.32
N ALA A 22 18.86 27.19 25.38
CA ALA A 22 18.91 25.81 24.95
C ALA A 22 20.34 25.22 24.94
N ALA A 23 20.48 24.02 25.51
CA ALA A 23 21.73 23.28 25.68
C ALA A 23 22.72 23.48 24.51
N ASP A 24 23.89 24.02 24.83
CA ASP A 24 24.98 24.21 23.88
C ASP A 24 25.41 22.84 23.31
N GLY A 25 25.36 22.69 21.98
CA GLY A 25 25.96 21.56 21.27
C GLY A 25 25.33 20.18 21.40
N LEU A 26 24.17 20.03 22.07
CA LEU A 26 23.60 18.73 22.47
C LEU A 26 23.44 17.67 21.35
N TYR A 27 23.30 18.09 20.09
CA TYR A 27 22.98 17.21 18.97
C TYR A 27 24.02 17.20 17.85
N LEU A 28 25.15 17.89 18.01
CA LEU A 28 26.20 18.01 16.98
C LEU A 28 27.49 17.37 17.45
N GLY A 29 28.18 16.69 16.55
CA GLY A 29 29.41 15.97 16.88
C GLY A 29 29.18 14.74 17.75
N ILE A 30 27.94 14.29 17.92
CA ILE A 30 27.59 13.13 18.74
C ILE A 30 27.44 11.87 17.90
N GLY A 31 27.58 10.71 18.56
CA GLY A 31 27.30 9.43 17.95
C GLY A 31 25.83 9.25 17.54
N TYR A 32 25.62 8.57 16.42
CA TYR A 32 24.31 8.11 15.96
C TYR A 32 24.37 6.65 15.50
N ASN A 33 23.47 5.83 16.03
CA ASN A 33 23.33 4.43 15.61
C ASN A 33 22.24 4.30 14.55
N LEU A 34 22.62 4.30 13.28
CA LEU A 34 21.70 4.28 12.14
C LEU A 34 20.83 3.02 12.10
N ILE A 35 21.32 1.90 12.64
CA ILE A 35 20.58 0.63 12.62
C ILE A 35 19.54 0.56 13.73
N LYS A 36 19.77 1.22 14.87
CA LYS A 36 18.83 1.29 16.01
C LYS A 36 17.98 2.56 16.01
N GLY A 37 18.30 3.53 15.15
CA GLY A 37 17.61 4.80 15.04
C GLY A 37 16.16 4.67 14.60
N ASN A 38 15.40 5.72 14.86
CA ASN A 38 14.10 5.96 14.26
C ASN A 38 13.78 7.46 14.34
N PRO A 39 13.99 8.22 13.26
CA PRO A 39 13.79 9.66 13.27
C PRO A 39 12.33 10.04 13.52
N ASP A 40 11.38 9.16 13.22
CA ASP A 40 9.94 9.36 13.38
C ASP A 40 9.51 9.36 14.86
N GLY A 41 10.27 8.71 15.74
CA GLY A 41 9.95 8.52 17.17
C GLY A 41 8.79 7.53 17.43
N GLY A 42 7.77 7.49 16.55
CA GLY A 42 6.64 6.57 16.60
C GLY A 42 5.67 6.78 17.78
N GLU A 43 4.73 5.83 17.97
CA GLU A 43 3.65 5.91 18.98
C GLU A 43 4.15 5.92 20.44
N TRP A 44 5.32 5.34 20.70
CA TRP A 44 5.92 5.29 22.04
C TRP A 44 6.77 6.53 22.37
N ALA A 45 7.00 7.42 21.40
CA ALA A 45 7.75 8.66 21.60
C ALA A 45 6.91 9.80 22.20
N LYS A 46 6.20 9.54 23.31
CA LYS A 46 5.69 10.64 24.14
C LYS A 46 6.80 11.55 24.72
N LEU A 47 8.07 11.16 24.51
CA LEU A 47 9.27 11.96 24.82
C LEU A 47 10.07 12.40 23.57
N GLY A 48 9.61 12.09 22.34
CA GLY A 48 10.02 12.78 21.11
C GLY A 48 11.50 12.70 20.69
N GLN A 49 12.27 11.69 21.11
CA GLN A 49 13.71 11.62 20.80
C GLN A 49 14.08 10.33 20.06
N ASP A 50 14.83 10.47 18.97
CA ASP A 50 15.31 9.34 18.15
C ASP A 50 16.25 8.43 18.99
N PRO A 51 15.94 7.13 19.12
CA PRO A 51 16.74 6.19 19.91
C PRO A 51 18.16 5.93 19.36
N GLY A 52 18.44 6.36 18.14
CA GLY A 52 19.76 6.29 17.52
C GLY A 52 20.73 7.34 18.08
N LEU A 53 20.24 8.48 18.59
CA LEU A 53 21.07 9.57 19.10
C LEU A 53 21.77 9.18 20.41
N GLN A 54 23.11 9.27 20.42
CA GLN A 54 23.95 9.00 21.58
C GLN A 54 24.34 10.32 22.26
N LEU A 55 23.39 10.97 22.95
CA LEU A 55 23.54 12.34 23.49
C LEU A 55 24.71 12.54 24.47
N THR A 56 25.19 11.47 25.10
CA THR A 56 26.32 11.51 26.04
C THR A 56 27.64 11.11 25.38
N ARG A 57 27.67 10.92 24.06
CA ARG A 57 28.81 10.39 23.31
C ARG A 57 29.28 11.44 22.31
N ASN A 58 29.97 12.46 22.83
CA ASN A 58 30.60 13.49 22.02
C ASN A 58 31.84 12.91 21.33
N ILE A 59 31.76 12.75 20.01
CA ILE A 59 32.85 12.29 19.16
C ILE A 59 33.70 13.48 18.73
N LEU A 60 33.07 14.60 18.36
CA LEU A 60 33.72 15.84 17.99
C LEU A 60 33.52 16.90 19.07
N GLU A 61 34.58 17.67 19.33
CA GLU A 61 34.53 18.84 20.20
C GLU A 61 33.75 19.97 19.53
N THR A 62 32.83 20.58 20.26
CA THR A 62 31.93 21.64 19.76
C THR A 62 32.41 23.05 20.12
N ASP A 63 33.26 23.17 21.14
CA ASP A 63 33.92 24.40 21.59
C ASP A 63 35.34 24.04 22.06
N ILE A 64 36.33 24.84 21.66
CA ILE A 64 37.69 24.77 22.18
C ILE A 64 38.13 26.17 22.57
N ASP A 65 38.50 26.34 23.85
CA ASP A 65 39.03 27.59 24.42
C ASP A 65 38.10 28.81 24.22
N GLY A 66 36.78 28.60 24.16
CA GLY A 66 35.77 29.64 23.98
C GLY A 66 35.44 29.95 22.52
N ASN A 67 36.01 29.21 21.57
CA ASN A 67 35.66 29.27 20.16
C ASN A 67 34.70 28.13 19.81
N SER A 68 33.43 28.47 19.55
CA SER A 68 32.42 27.53 19.08
C SER A 68 32.65 27.14 17.61
N TYR A 69 32.67 25.83 17.34
CA TYR A 69 32.71 25.25 15.99
C TYR A 69 31.32 25.00 15.41
N ILE A 70 30.29 25.45 16.12
CA ILE A 70 28.91 25.33 15.70
C ILE A 70 28.45 26.67 15.16
N LYS A 71 27.96 26.68 13.91
CA LYS A 71 27.22 27.80 13.35
C LYS A 71 25.73 27.54 13.47
N ARG A 72 25.01 28.48 14.08
CA ARG A 72 23.54 28.46 14.23
C ARG A 72 22.89 29.55 13.40
N THR A 73 21.73 29.24 12.86
CA THR A 73 20.85 30.16 12.15
C THR A 73 19.45 29.99 12.70
N SER A 74 18.96 30.98 13.44
CA SER A 74 17.61 30.95 14.01
C SER A 74 16.58 31.49 13.02
N TYR A 75 15.39 30.89 13.02
CA TYR A 75 14.23 31.26 12.20
C TYR A 75 13.07 31.70 13.11
N PRO A 76 12.94 33.00 13.41
CA PRO A 76 11.99 33.50 14.43
C PRO A 76 10.51 33.25 14.14
N GLN A 77 10.13 33.05 12.88
CA GLN A 77 8.75 32.72 12.48
C GLN A 77 8.57 31.23 12.17
N CYS A 78 9.63 30.45 12.36
CA CYS A 78 9.86 29.10 11.84
C CYS A 78 9.59 28.93 10.33
N THR A 79 10.29 27.98 9.72
CA THR A 79 10.02 27.58 8.34
C THR A 79 9.04 26.42 8.36
N GLN A 80 7.82 26.65 7.88
CA GLN A 80 6.79 25.63 7.85
C GLN A 80 6.87 24.77 6.58
N MET A 81 6.66 23.47 6.74
CA MET A 81 6.50 22.54 5.62
C MET A 81 5.34 21.59 5.90
N SER A 82 4.65 21.18 4.84
CA SER A 82 3.65 20.11 4.88
C SER A 82 3.96 19.09 3.79
N SER A 83 3.75 17.82 4.10
CA SER A 83 3.94 16.75 3.14
C SER A 83 3.04 15.56 3.46
N THR A 84 2.85 14.70 2.47
CA THR A 84 2.18 13.41 2.65
C THR A 84 3.17 12.33 2.25
N SER A 85 3.30 11.29 3.07
CA SER A 85 4.13 10.13 2.78
C SER A 85 3.30 8.87 2.84
N VAL A 86 3.64 7.88 2.02
CA VAL A 86 3.00 6.57 2.00
C VAL A 86 4.07 5.50 2.00
N PHE A 87 3.93 4.52 2.88
CA PHE A 87 4.79 3.34 2.93
C PHE A 87 3.95 2.09 3.17
N TYR A 88 4.35 1.01 2.52
CA TYR A 88 3.55 -0.19 2.32
C TYR A 88 4.37 -1.48 2.47
N ASP A 89 5.68 -1.33 2.62
CA ASP A 89 6.61 -2.40 2.89
C ASP A 89 7.79 -1.85 3.73
N PRO A 90 8.68 -2.72 4.24
CA PRO A 90 9.78 -2.25 5.07
C PRO A 90 10.80 -1.39 4.32
N GLU A 91 10.94 -1.56 3.00
CA GLU A 91 11.88 -0.79 2.19
C GLU A 91 11.39 0.65 2.03
N SER A 92 10.13 0.85 1.62
CA SER A 92 9.48 2.16 1.55
C SER A 92 9.42 2.85 2.92
N TYR A 93 9.27 2.10 4.03
CA TYR A 93 9.37 2.68 5.37
C TYR A 93 10.80 3.14 5.70
N LYS A 94 11.83 2.38 5.31
CA LYS A 94 13.22 2.81 5.45
C LYS A 94 13.49 4.09 4.65
N GLU A 95 13.05 4.16 3.40
CA GLU A 95 13.17 5.36 2.56
C GLU A 95 12.44 6.57 3.16
N TYR A 96 11.24 6.36 3.69
CA TYR A 96 10.50 7.38 4.45
C TYR A 96 11.33 7.95 5.61
N LEU A 97 11.94 7.08 6.42
CA LEU A 97 12.77 7.51 7.55
C LEU A 97 14.08 8.19 7.10
N LEU A 98 14.72 7.69 6.03
CA LEU A 98 15.92 8.29 5.45
C LEU A 98 15.65 9.66 4.83
N HIS A 99 14.41 10.04 4.53
CA HIS A 99 14.08 11.40 4.08
C HIS A 99 14.49 12.48 5.09
N TYR A 100 14.56 12.13 6.38
CA TYR A 100 15.00 13.05 7.44
C TYR A 100 16.51 13.02 7.70
N ILE A 101 17.25 12.11 7.05
CA ILE A 101 18.66 11.87 7.31
C ILE A 101 19.46 11.85 6.01
N SER A 102 20.40 12.78 5.87
CA SER A 102 21.27 12.88 4.70
C SER A 102 22.75 12.77 5.04
N SER A 103 23.58 12.59 4.02
CA SER A 103 25.01 12.88 4.06
C SER A 103 25.30 14.30 3.53
N PRO A 104 26.49 14.88 3.79
CA PRO A 104 26.83 16.25 3.39
C PRO A 104 26.74 16.55 1.89
N ASP A 105 26.76 15.53 1.04
CA ASP A 105 26.56 15.62 -0.41
C ASP A 105 25.08 15.58 -0.83
N GLY A 106 24.15 15.50 0.12
CA GLY A 106 22.71 15.43 -0.10
C GLY A 106 22.18 14.03 -0.42
N ASN A 107 23.02 13.00 -0.39
CA ASN A 107 22.63 11.62 -0.63
C ASN A 107 22.21 10.91 0.67
N ALA A 108 21.79 9.65 0.55
CA ALA A 108 21.60 8.78 1.70
C ALA A 108 22.96 8.52 2.40
N PRO A 109 23.01 8.44 3.74
CA PRO A 109 24.24 8.12 4.46
C PRO A 109 24.88 6.81 3.98
N LYS A 110 26.22 6.71 4.10
CA LYS A 110 26.93 5.45 3.84
C LYS A 110 26.38 4.34 4.75
N PHE A 111 26.41 3.09 4.32
CA PHE A 111 25.92 1.96 5.14
C PHE A 111 24.42 2.03 5.49
N SER A 112 23.62 2.75 4.71
CA SER A 112 22.17 2.93 4.95
C SER A 112 21.27 1.82 4.43
N TRP A 113 21.79 0.81 3.71
CA TRP A 113 20.98 -0.28 3.16
C TRP A 113 20.17 -1.02 4.24
N SER A 114 20.71 -1.11 5.45
CA SER A 114 20.09 -1.73 6.63
C SER A 114 19.66 -0.71 7.70
N ALA A 115 19.51 0.57 7.35
CA ALA A 115 19.10 1.61 8.29
C ALA A 115 17.81 1.21 9.03
N PHE A 116 17.76 1.50 10.33
CA PHE A 116 16.63 1.30 11.24
C PHE A 116 16.19 -0.15 11.45
N SER A 117 16.81 -1.12 10.76
CA SER A 117 16.37 -2.52 10.76
C SER A 117 16.43 -3.21 12.12
N ALA A 118 17.17 -2.72 13.12
CA ALA A 118 17.14 -3.27 14.49
C ALA A 118 16.21 -2.49 15.44
N ASN A 119 15.50 -1.48 14.96
CA ASN A 119 14.61 -0.67 15.77
C ASN A 119 13.26 -1.39 16.02
N PRO A 120 12.75 -1.42 17.28
CA PRO A 120 11.48 -2.09 17.58
C PRO A 120 10.26 -1.56 16.82
N LEU A 121 10.18 -0.25 16.56
CA LEU A 121 9.08 0.34 15.78
C LEU A 121 9.19 -0.04 14.30
N TYR A 122 10.41 -0.10 13.77
CA TYR A 122 10.63 -0.62 12.42
C TYR A 122 10.20 -2.09 12.32
N GLN A 123 10.48 -2.90 13.33
CA GLN A 123 10.01 -4.28 13.39
C GLN A 123 8.48 -4.39 13.50
N ASP A 124 7.82 -3.50 14.22
CA ASP A 124 6.34 -3.42 14.27
C ASP A 124 5.75 -3.10 12.90
N ILE A 125 6.22 -2.02 12.24
CA ILE A 125 5.77 -1.66 10.90
C ILE A 125 6.08 -2.78 9.89
N LYS A 126 7.25 -3.42 10.01
CA LYS A 126 7.60 -4.60 9.19
C LYS A 126 6.59 -5.74 9.38
N GLN A 127 6.20 -6.06 10.62
CA GLN A 127 5.20 -7.10 10.86
C GLN A 127 3.82 -6.71 10.32
N ARG A 128 3.42 -5.45 10.46
CA ARG A 128 2.11 -4.97 9.99
C ARG A 128 2.03 -4.92 8.47
N THR A 129 3.06 -4.45 7.79
CA THR A 129 3.12 -4.42 6.32
C THR A 129 3.20 -5.83 5.73
N LEU A 130 4.06 -6.71 6.26
CA LEU A 130 4.27 -8.05 5.70
C LEU A 130 3.17 -9.06 6.07
N SER A 131 2.68 -9.04 7.31
CA SER A 131 1.73 -10.06 7.80
C SER A 131 0.28 -9.56 7.75
N GLN A 132 0.04 -8.30 8.09
CA GLN A 132 -1.32 -7.72 8.14
C GLN A 132 -1.68 -6.95 6.88
N HIS A 133 -0.74 -6.80 5.94
CA HIS A 133 -0.98 -6.09 4.67
C HIS A 133 -1.42 -4.63 4.91
N ASP A 134 -0.93 -4.00 5.98
CA ASP A 134 -1.22 -2.61 6.26
C ASP A 134 -0.45 -1.67 5.32
N VAL A 135 -1.15 -0.69 4.75
CA VAL A 135 -0.54 0.46 4.07
C VAL A 135 -0.71 1.68 4.97
N PHE A 136 0.36 2.45 5.14
CA PHE A 136 0.36 3.63 5.99
C PHE A 136 0.43 4.89 5.15
N ARG A 137 -0.38 5.88 5.54
CA ARG A 137 -0.36 7.23 5.00
C ARG A 137 -0.17 8.21 6.14
N ASP A 138 0.90 8.98 6.07
CA ASP A 138 1.26 9.97 7.07
C ASP A 138 1.07 11.37 6.51
N GLU A 139 0.33 12.20 7.25
CA GLU A 139 0.26 13.65 7.05
C GLU A 139 1.23 14.32 8.00
N ILE A 140 2.22 15.01 7.44
CA ILE A 140 3.33 15.55 8.20
C ILE A 140 3.29 17.07 8.09
N THR A 141 3.39 17.74 9.23
CA THR A 141 3.65 19.18 9.31
C THR A 141 4.89 19.41 10.15
N SER A 142 5.78 20.27 9.68
CA SER A 142 6.99 20.65 10.42
C SER A 142 7.17 22.16 10.49
N CYS A 143 7.88 22.61 11.52
CA CYS A 143 8.20 24.00 11.81
C CYS A 143 9.64 24.06 12.30
N THR A 144 10.56 24.37 11.39
CA THR A 144 12.01 24.49 11.67
C THR A 144 12.29 25.84 12.31
N SER A 145 12.76 25.85 13.55
CA SER A 145 13.06 27.06 14.32
C SER A 145 14.53 27.43 14.31
N GLU A 146 15.43 26.47 14.10
CA GLU A 146 16.87 26.71 14.08
C GLU A 146 17.54 25.67 13.18
N HIS A 147 18.55 26.11 12.44
CA HIS A 147 19.50 25.25 11.75
C HIS A 147 20.87 25.40 12.41
N ALA A 148 21.47 24.28 12.82
CA ALA A 148 22.79 24.26 13.44
C ALA A 148 23.69 23.29 12.69
N ARG A 149 24.92 23.72 12.39
CA ARG A 149 25.91 22.87 11.70
C ARG A 149 27.29 22.99 12.27
N TYR A 150 28.02 21.89 12.19
CA TYR A 150 29.44 21.83 12.44
C TYR A 150 30.19 22.53 11.28
N VAL A 151 31.12 23.41 11.61
CA VAL A 151 31.86 24.18 10.61
C VAL A 151 33.11 23.41 10.16
N HIS A 152 33.01 22.77 9.00
CA HIS A 152 34.13 22.06 8.37
C HIS A 152 34.80 22.88 7.25
N PRO A 153 36.13 23.07 7.23
CA PRO A 153 37.07 23.17 8.33
C PRO A 153 37.39 24.65 8.62
N ILE A 154 37.06 25.17 9.79
CA ILE A 154 37.49 26.52 10.21
C ILE A 154 37.65 26.52 11.75
N VAL A 155 38.79 26.09 12.32
CA VAL A 155 39.77 26.80 13.22
C VAL A 155 40.94 25.81 13.59
N PRO A 156 41.99 26.20 14.35
CA PRO A 156 43.40 26.23 13.92
C PRO A 156 44.13 24.88 13.86
N VAL A 157 45.28 24.87 13.20
CA VAL A 157 46.16 23.72 12.86
C VAL A 157 46.72 22.96 14.10
N GLU A 158 46.36 23.38 15.31
CA GLU A 158 47.12 23.08 16.54
C GLU A 158 46.40 22.16 17.54
N ARG A 159 45.22 21.58 17.23
CA ARG A 159 44.54 20.59 18.10
C ARG A 159 43.77 19.52 17.33
N ASN A 160 43.49 18.40 18.01
CA ASN A 160 42.55 17.37 17.55
C ASN A 160 41.12 17.87 17.72
N LEU A 161 40.24 17.54 16.75
CA LEU A 161 38.80 17.82 16.84
C LEU A 161 38.03 16.66 17.49
N VAL A 162 38.59 15.46 17.44
CA VAL A 162 38.04 14.33 18.19
C VAL A 162 38.19 14.53 19.70
N SER A 163 37.18 14.12 20.45
CA SER A 163 37.23 14.19 21.92
C SER A 163 38.27 13.23 22.49
N ASN A 164 38.78 13.55 23.69
CA ASN A 164 39.74 12.69 24.37
C ASN A 164 39.16 11.30 24.70
N GLU A 165 37.88 11.22 25.07
CA GLU A 165 37.21 9.94 25.37
C GLU A 165 37.12 9.06 24.12
N PHE A 166 36.70 9.65 23.00
CA PHE A 166 36.62 8.95 21.72
C PHE A 166 38.01 8.48 21.27
N SER A 167 39.00 9.38 21.32
CA SER A 167 40.38 9.08 20.91
C SER A 167 40.97 7.92 21.71
N HIS A 168 40.76 7.92 23.02
CA HIS A 168 41.21 6.86 23.91
C HIS A 168 40.59 5.49 23.57
N ASP A 169 39.29 5.45 23.27
CA ASP A 169 38.61 4.21 22.92
C ASP A 169 39.01 3.71 21.52
N VAL A 170 39.23 4.60 20.55
CA VAL A 170 39.79 4.27 19.23
C VAL A 170 41.18 3.66 19.38
N CYS A 171 42.04 4.24 20.21
CA CYS A 171 43.40 3.76 20.43
C CYS A 171 43.50 2.40 21.15
N LYS A 172 42.37 1.86 21.64
CA LYS A 172 42.27 0.48 22.15
C LYS A 172 41.86 -0.52 21.08
N LEU A 173 41.39 -0.08 19.91
CA LEU A 173 41.00 -0.97 18.83
C LEU A 173 42.23 -1.69 18.26
N PRO A 174 42.15 -3.02 18.09
CA PRO A 174 43.26 -3.79 17.53
C PRO A 174 43.48 -3.42 16.06
N LEU A 175 44.75 -3.34 15.65
CA LEU A 175 45.12 -3.10 14.25
C LEU A 175 44.70 -4.27 13.33
N THR A 176 44.63 -5.49 13.88
CA THR A 176 44.01 -6.62 13.19
C THR A 176 42.52 -6.61 13.50
N TYR A 177 41.69 -6.74 12.46
CA TYR A 177 40.23 -6.76 12.62
C TYR A 177 39.78 -7.85 13.59
N ASP A 178 39.22 -7.42 14.72
CA ASP A 178 38.57 -8.28 15.71
C ASP A 178 37.09 -7.91 15.79
N ARG A 179 36.23 -8.82 15.33
CA ARG A 179 34.80 -8.54 15.15
C ARG A 179 34.12 -8.07 16.44
N ASP A 180 34.45 -8.66 17.58
CA ASP A 180 33.77 -8.38 18.84
C ASP A 180 34.23 -7.03 19.43
N SER A 181 35.52 -6.70 19.33
CA SER A 181 36.06 -5.40 19.74
C SER A 181 35.43 -4.25 18.95
N TYR A 182 35.39 -4.39 17.62
CA TYR A 182 34.81 -3.36 16.74
C TYR A 182 33.29 -3.27 16.89
N ARG A 183 32.58 -4.39 17.07
CA ARG A 183 31.15 -4.38 17.41
C ARG A 183 30.90 -3.61 18.72
N SER A 184 31.66 -3.93 19.78
CA SER A 184 31.51 -3.26 21.07
C SER A 184 31.76 -1.75 20.97
N PHE A 185 32.68 -1.34 20.10
CA PHE A 185 32.93 0.06 19.81
C PHE A 185 31.73 0.74 19.15
N LEU A 186 31.14 0.11 18.12
CA LEU A 186 29.94 0.62 17.43
C LEU A 186 28.68 0.62 18.34
N ASP A 187 28.56 -0.36 19.25
CA ASP A 187 27.50 -0.38 20.26
C ASP A 187 27.60 0.83 21.21
N ARG A 188 28.82 1.27 21.52
CA ARG A 188 29.09 2.39 22.44
C ARG A 188 28.97 3.77 21.77
N TRP A 189 29.55 3.91 20.58
CA TRP A 189 29.71 5.21 19.91
C TRP A 189 28.73 5.43 18.76
N GLY A 190 28.00 4.39 18.34
CA GLY A 190 27.16 4.43 17.16
C GLY A 190 27.95 4.18 15.87
N THR A 191 27.25 4.36 14.76
CA THR A 191 27.73 4.06 13.41
C THR A 191 28.11 5.31 12.61
N HIS A 192 27.59 6.46 13.04
CA HIS A 192 27.62 7.73 12.34
C HIS A 192 27.83 8.87 13.34
N VAL A 193 28.19 10.04 12.82
CA VAL A 193 28.37 11.27 13.61
C VAL A 193 27.49 12.36 13.02
N THR A 194 26.72 13.04 13.86
CA THR A 194 25.86 14.15 13.43
C THR A 194 26.68 15.39 13.13
N MET A 195 26.48 15.96 11.94
CA MET A 195 27.25 17.11 11.45
C MET A 195 26.38 18.35 11.28
N GLU A 196 25.11 18.20 10.94
CA GLU A 196 24.14 19.29 10.82
C GLU A 196 22.80 18.83 11.36
N VAL A 197 22.03 19.72 11.98
CA VAL A 197 20.70 19.43 12.54
C VAL A 197 19.76 20.61 12.28
N ASP A 198 18.54 20.30 11.92
CA ASP A 198 17.42 21.25 11.98
C ASP A 198 16.61 20.95 13.24
N LEU A 199 16.51 21.95 14.10
CA LEU A 199 15.74 21.89 15.34
C LEU A 199 14.37 22.52 15.10
N GLY A 200 13.33 21.85 15.59
CA GLY A 200 11.98 22.34 15.43
C GLY A 200 10.95 21.42 16.04
N ILE A 201 9.74 21.52 15.49
CA ILE A 201 8.60 20.67 15.83
C ILE A 201 8.15 19.97 14.55
N ARG A 202 7.86 18.66 14.64
CA ARG A 202 7.23 17.89 13.56
C ARG A 202 6.05 17.13 14.13
N ASN A 203 4.87 17.31 13.55
CA ASN A 203 3.66 16.58 13.89
C ASN A 203 3.34 15.61 12.75
N VAL A 204 2.95 14.39 13.11
CA VAL A 204 2.57 13.34 12.18
C VAL A 204 1.19 12.82 12.59
N SER A 205 0.25 12.87 11.64
CA SER A 205 -1.03 12.15 11.75
C SER A 205 -0.96 10.92 10.86
N ARG A 206 -1.00 9.74 11.48
CA ARG A 206 -0.82 8.46 10.80
C ARG A 206 -2.16 7.78 10.60
N HIS A 207 -2.38 7.37 9.36
CA HIS A 207 -3.58 6.66 8.94
C HIS A 207 -3.25 5.28 8.38
N ARG A 208 -4.18 4.34 8.57
CA ARG A 208 -4.20 3.04 7.91
C ARG A 208 -5.06 3.11 6.65
N LEU A 209 -4.43 2.86 5.52
CA LEU A 209 -5.10 2.63 4.25
C LEU A 209 -5.24 1.11 4.04
N SER A 210 -6.42 0.64 3.64
CA SER A 210 -6.55 -0.76 3.24
C SER A 210 -5.91 -0.98 1.87
N ILE A 211 -5.36 -2.17 1.60
CA ILE A 211 -4.84 -2.48 0.26
C ILE A 211 -5.96 -2.39 -0.80
N SER A 212 -7.19 -2.69 -0.41
CA SER A 212 -8.37 -2.56 -1.28
C SER A 212 -8.60 -1.11 -1.72
N ASP A 213 -8.49 -0.15 -0.80
CA ASP A 213 -8.61 1.28 -1.10
C ASP A 213 -7.48 1.77 -2.00
N LEU A 214 -6.24 1.35 -1.68
CA LEU A 214 -5.07 1.67 -2.50
C LEU A 214 -5.23 1.15 -3.93
N ALA A 215 -5.63 -0.11 -4.08
CA ALA A 215 -5.81 -0.69 -5.40
C ALA A 215 -6.99 -0.09 -6.15
N THR A 216 -8.09 0.22 -5.46
CA THR A 216 -9.21 0.91 -6.09
C THR A 216 -8.75 2.26 -6.65
N TYR A 217 -7.99 3.03 -5.87
CA TYR A 217 -7.39 4.26 -6.36
C TYR A 217 -6.48 4.03 -7.58
N LEU A 218 -5.61 3.01 -7.56
CA LEU A 218 -4.68 2.75 -8.67
C LEU A 218 -5.39 2.28 -9.94
N LEU A 219 -6.45 1.48 -9.80
CA LEU A 219 -7.29 1.03 -10.90
C LEU A 219 -8.09 2.19 -11.50
N ASP A 220 -8.63 3.08 -10.65
CA ASP A 220 -9.46 4.21 -11.09
C ASP A 220 -8.62 5.37 -11.67
N SER A 221 -7.43 5.63 -11.10
CA SER A 221 -6.55 6.74 -11.53
C SER A 221 -5.77 6.45 -12.80
N GLY A 222 -5.78 5.20 -13.27
CA GLY A 222 -5.34 4.83 -14.60
C GLY A 222 -3.83 5.01 -14.86
N ARG A 223 -2.97 4.61 -13.92
CA ARG A 223 -1.51 4.63 -14.14
C ARG A 223 -1.06 3.40 -14.90
N ASP A 224 -0.66 3.60 -16.15
CA ASP A 224 -0.18 2.53 -17.05
C ASP A 224 0.90 1.67 -16.36
N GLY A 225 0.56 0.40 -16.12
CA GLY A 225 1.46 -0.58 -15.53
C GLY A 225 1.60 -0.51 -14.00
N ALA A 226 0.84 0.31 -13.28
CA ALA A 226 0.79 0.31 -11.81
C ALA A 226 0.08 -0.94 -11.25
N ALA A 227 -0.67 -1.66 -12.08
CA ALA A 227 -1.34 -2.90 -11.72
C ALA A 227 -1.22 -3.92 -12.86
N ILE A 228 -0.92 -5.17 -12.49
CA ILE A 228 -0.78 -6.30 -13.39
C ILE A 228 -1.77 -7.38 -12.96
N LEU A 229 -2.67 -7.78 -13.86
CA LEU A 229 -3.60 -8.88 -13.65
C LEU A 229 -2.93 -10.21 -14.04
N GLN A 230 -3.04 -11.21 -13.16
CA GLN A 230 -2.46 -12.54 -13.32
C GLN A 230 -3.42 -13.62 -12.83
N THR A 231 -3.32 -14.83 -13.37
CA THR A 231 -3.98 -16.02 -12.83
C THR A 231 -3.05 -16.71 -11.83
N GLU A 232 -3.38 -16.62 -10.54
CA GLU A 232 -2.62 -17.19 -9.44
C GLU A 232 -3.60 -17.54 -8.32
N ASP A 233 -3.42 -18.68 -7.65
CA ASP A 233 -4.21 -19.00 -6.46
C ASP A 233 -3.73 -18.15 -5.29
N LEU A 234 -4.60 -17.27 -4.80
CA LEU A 234 -4.38 -16.46 -3.60
C LEU A 234 -5.63 -16.53 -2.73
N MET A 235 -5.52 -17.18 -1.58
CA MET A 235 -6.63 -17.36 -0.63
C MET A 235 -7.86 -18.07 -1.25
N GLY A 236 -7.65 -18.96 -2.23
CA GLY A 236 -8.71 -19.68 -2.94
C GLY A 236 -9.36 -18.88 -4.08
N TYR A 237 -8.90 -17.65 -4.34
CA TYR A 237 -9.25 -16.90 -5.54
C TYR A 237 -8.26 -17.23 -6.66
N GLY A 238 -8.73 -17.48 -7.88
CA GLY A 238 -7.85 -17.86 -9.01
C GLY A 238 -7.23 -16.70 -9.79
N SER A 239 -7.63 -15.47 -9.48
CA SER A 239 -7.20 -14.26 -10.19
C SER A 239 -6.65 -13.24 -9.19
N VAL A 240 -5.52 -12.62 -9.52
CA VAL A 240 -4.87 -11.61 -8.66
C VAL A 240 -4.46 -10.37 -9.44
N ILE A 241 -4.49 -9.23 -8.76
CA ILE A 241 -3.82 -8.00 -9.18
C ILE A 241 -2.55 -7.84 -8.36
N LYS A 242 -1.41 -7.80 -9.04
CA LYS A 242 -0.14 -7.38 -8.48
C LYS A 242 0.02 -5.87 -8.67
N LEU A 243 0.22 -5.14 -7.59
CA LEU A 243 0.48 -3.71 -7.63
C LEU A 243 1.97 -3.45 -7.83
N ASN A 244 2.31 -2.64 -8.83
CA ASN A 244 3.65 -2.12 -9.01
C ASN A 244 3.75 -0.72 -8.42
N MET A 245 4.20 -0.66 -7.17
CA MET A 245 4.28 0.57 -6.42
C MET A 245 5.35 1.53 -6.92
N SER A 246 6.31 1.08 -7.76
CA SER A 246 7.31 1.97 -8.38
C SER A 246 6.69 3.00 -9.33
N ASN A 247 5.47 2.76 -9.79
CA ASN A 247 4.74 3.64 -10.70
C ASN A 247 3.88 4.69 -9.97
N ILE A 248 3.89 4.68 -8.63
CA ILE A 248 3.22 5.69 -7.79
C ILE A 248 4.24 6.78 -7.46
N HIS A 249 3.87 8.04 -7.70
CA HIS A 249 4.74 9.17 -7.38
C HIS A 249 4.29 9.87 -6.10
N HIS A 250 5.20 10.60 -5.45
CA HIS A 250 4.88 11.41 -4.26
C HIS A 250 3.71 12.38 -4.48
N SER A 251 3.47 12.83 -5.71
CA SER A 251 2.35 13.71 -6.06
C SER A 251 0.97 13.02 -6.01
N ASP A 252 0.93 11.70 -5.89
CA ASP A 252 -0.30 10.92 -5.74
C ASP A 252 -0.66 10.69 -4.28
N PHE A 253 0.32 10.74 -3.37
CA PHE A 253 0.08 10.46 -1.96
C PHE A 253 -1.00 11.35 -1.33
N PRO A 254 -1.09 12.66 -1.65
CA PRO A 254 -2.17 13.50 -1.15
C PRO A 254 -3.55 13.17 -1.74
N LYS A 255 -3.61 12.48 -2.90
CA LYS A 255 -4.85 12.11 -3.59
C LYS A 255 -5.44 10.79 -3.11
N LEU A 256 -4.66 10.00 -2.39
CA LEU A 256 -5.12 8.74 -1.80
C LEU A 256 -6.18 9.03 -0.72
N PRO A 257 -7.14 8.10 -0.51
CA PRO A 257 -8.06 8.19 0.61
C PRO A 257 -7.32 8.34 1.94
N HIS A 258 -7.89 9.08 2.88
CA HIS A 258 -7.28 9.25 4.20
C HIS A 258 -7.20 7.92 4.97
N GLY A 259 -8.12 6.97 4.73
CA GLY A 259 -8.18 5.73 5.49
C GLY A 259 -8.61 5.94 6.95
N ALA A 260 -8.38 4.95 7.80
CA ALA A 260 -8.71 5.02 9.22
C ALA A 260 -7.59 5.72 10.00
N SER A 261 -7.92 6.73 10.80
CA SER A 261 -6.95 7.36 11.71
C SER A 261 -6.46 6.33 12.74
N LEU A 262 -5.14 6.19 12.88
CA LEU A 262 -4.52 5.30 13.86
C LEU A 262 -4.02 6.10 15.06
N THR A 263 -3.19 7.12 14.81
CA THR A 263 -2.44 7.79 15.87
C THR A 263 -1.94 9.15 15.43
N GLU A 264 -1.62 9.99 16.41
CA GLU A 264 -0.94 11.27 16.24
C GLU A 264 0.25 11.35 17.19
N PHE A 265 1.40 11.79 16.68
CA PHE A 265 2.60 11.97 17.48
C PHE A 265 3.40 13.19 17.01
N SER A 266 4.28 13.66 17.90
CA SER A 266 5.07 14.85 17.65
C SER A 266 6.51 14.72 18.15
N THR A 267 7.46 15.13 17.32
CA THR A 267 8.86 15.31 17.64
C THR A 267 9.09 16.78 17.97
N GLY A 268 9.74 17.09 19.10
CA GLY A 268 10.14 18.46 19.45
C GLY A 268 9.06 19.35 20.09
N ALA A 269 7.84 18.86 20.32
CA ALA A 269 6.75 19.66 20.87
C ALA A 269 6.96 20.15 22.32
N GLN A 270 7.59 19.34 23.18
CA GLN A 270 7.87 19.73 24.57
C GLN A 270 9.17 20.53 24.71
N VAL A 271 10.20 20.09 24.00
CA VAL A 271 11.53 20.69 23.95
C VAL A 271 12.01 20.57 22.51
N GLN A 272 12.56 21.65 21.94
CA GLN A 272 13.10 21.61 20.57
C GLN A 272 14.06 20.43 20.40
N ALA A 273 13.79 19.63 19.38
CA ALA A 273 14.54 18.42 19.07
C ALA A 273 14.90 18.41 17.58
N PRO A 274 15.91 17.60 17.18
CA PRO A 274 16.22 17.39 15.78
C PRO A 274 15.01 16.81 15.03
N ILE A 275 14.62 17.45 13.92
CA ILE A 275 13.56 16.99 13.01
C ILE A 275 14.11 16.54 11.65
N SER A 276 15.33 16.96 11.31
CA SER A 276 16.17 16.45 10.23
C SER A 276 17.64 16.67 10.56
N TRP A 277 18.54 15.85 10.02
CA TRP A 277 19.98 16.02 10.23
C TRP A 277 20.86 15.38 9.16
N THR A 278 22.08 15.90 9.06
CA THR A 278 23.14 15.43 8.19
C THR A 278 24.18 14.67 9.01
N MET A 279 24.71 13.56 8.51
CA MET A 279 25.72 12.76 9.21
C MET A 279 26.82 12.21 8.31
N ILE A 280 27.97 11.91 8.90
CA ILE A 280 29.07 11.16 8.27
C ILE A 280 29.23 9.79 8.94
N ALA A 281 29.76 8.81 8.22
CA ALA A 281 30.07 7.52 8.83
C ALA A 281 31.16 7.69 9.90
N ILE A 282 31.10 6.93 10.99
CA ILE A 282 32.11 7.00 12.06
C ILE A 282 33.51 6.63 11.57
N SER A 283 33.61 5.84 10.50
CA SER A 283 34.87 5.54 9.82
C SER A 283 35.48 6.75 9.12
N ASP A 284 34.69 7.72 8.67
CA ASP A 284 35.19 8.94 8.01
C ASP A 284 35.83 9.92 9.01
N VAL A 285 35.49 9.83 10.30
CA VAL A 285 36.15 10.57 11.38
C VAL A 285 37.63 10.16 11.54
N MET A 286 38.05 9.04 10.96
CA MET A 286 39.46 8.64 10.93
C MET A 286 40.29 9.46 9.92
N ALA A 287 39.72 10.44 9.22
CA ALA A 287 40.51 11.33 8.38
C ALA A 287 41.45 12.22 9.22
N GLU A 288 42.65 12.49 8.71
CA GLU A 288 43.69 13.28 9.41
C GLU A 288 43.20 14.67 9.84
N GLU A 289 42.23 15.24 9.13
CA GLU A 289 41.64 16.54 9.42
C GLU A 289 40.97 16.63 10.81
N TYR A 290 40.55 15.49 11.38
CA TYR A 290 40.01 15.39 12.74
C TYR A 290 41.08 15.07 13.80
N TRP A 291 42.26 14.59 13.37
CA TRP A 291 43.37 14.09 14.19
C TRP A 291 44.68 14.85 13.90
N ARG A 292 44.67 16.18 14.02
CA ARG A 292 45.78 17.04 13.57
C ARG A 292 47.03 17.04 14.47
N VAL A 293 46.90 16.70 15.75
CA VAL A 293 48.00 16.70 16.74
C VAL A 293 48.11 15.32 17.38
N GLN A 294 48.46 14.34 16.56
CA GLN A 294 48.59 12.93 16.95
C GLN A 294 49.67 12.73 18.01
N ASP A 295 50.81 13.44 17.87
CA ASP A 295 51.92 13.37 18.81
C ASP A 295 51.48 13.72 20.24
N SER A 296 50.58 14.70 20.41
CA SER A 296 50.07 15.05 21.74
C SER A 296 49.28 13.92 22.41
N LEU A 297 48.61 13.05 21.64
CA LEU A 297 47.88 11.89 22.16
C LEU A 297 48.84 10.77 22.57
N VAL A 298 49.97 10.65 21.88
CA VAL A 298 51.03 9.68 22.22
C VAL A 298 51.79 10.16 23.46
N ASP A 299 52.19 11.44 23.47
CA ASP A 299 52.94 12.05 24.57
C ASP A 299 52.12 12.10 25.88
N SER A 300 50.80 12.29 25.79
CA SER A 300 49.90 12.24 26.95
C SER A 300 49.57 10.81 27.41
N GLY A 301 50.02 9.79 26.68
CA GLY A 301 49.79 8.38 27.00
C GLY A 301 48.37 7.88 26.68
N ILE A 302 47.56 8.67 25.96
CA ILE A 302 46.22 8.28 25.51
C ILE A 302 46.33 7.18 24.43
N CYS A 303 47.29 7.30 23.54
CA CYS A 303 47.54 6.35 22.45
C CYS A 303 48.96 5.82 22.51
N ARG A 304 49.16 4.53 22.21
CA ARG A 304 50.51 3.96 22.05
C ARG A 304 51.03 4.12 20.63
N GLU A 305 50.16 3.90 19.67
CA GLU A 305 50.38 4.03 18.24
C GLU A 305 49.07 4.49 17.61
N ILE A 306 49.15 5.33 16.57
CA ILE A 306 48.00 5.81 15.82
C ILE A 306 48.11 5.30 14.39
N ASN A 307 47.11 4.55 13.94
CA ASN A 307 47.03 4.08 12.56
C ASN A 307 45.60 4.27 12.02
N LEU A 308 45.35 5.51 11.62
CA LEU A 308 44.04 5.96 11.14
C LEU A 308 43.57 5.20 9.90
N THR A 309 44.48 4.86 8.98
CA THR A 309 44.14 4.12 7.76
C THR A 309 43.65 2.71 8.07
N VAL A 310 44.34 1.99 8.96
CA VAL A 310 43.95 0.63 9.36
C VAL A 310 42.63 0.65 10.15
N TRP A 311 42.48 1.58 11.09
CA TRP A 311 41.24 1.71 11.86
C TRP A 311 40.06 2.10 10.97
N LYS A 312 40.25 2.97 9.97
CA LYS A 312 39.23 3.31 8.98
C LYS A 312 38.74 2.06 8.25
N MET A 313 39.65 1.28 7.65
CA MET A 313 39.29 0.06 6.92
C MET A 313 38.59 -0.97 7.81
N ASN A 314 39.07 -1.15 9.04
CA ASN A 314 38.46 -2.09 9.98
C ASN A 314 37.08 -1.61 10.46
N LEU A 315 36.87 -0.30 10.65
CA LEU A 315 35.56 0.29 10.97
C LEU A 315 34.59 0.14 9.80
N GLU A 316 35.02 0.37 8.56
CA GLU A 316 34.17 0.15 7.38
C GLU A 316 33.74 -1.32 7.28
N ARG A 317 34.66 -2.26 7.51
CA ARG A 317 34.33 -3.68 7.60
C ARG A 317 33.36 -3.96 8.75
N ALA A 318 33.58 -3.37 9.92
CA ALA A 318 32.69 -3.52 11.06
C ALA A 318 31.29 -2.99 10.75
N LEU A 319 31.16 -1.85 10.08
CA LEU A 319 29.87 -1.26 9.69
C LEU A 319 29.09 -2.14 8.71
N ILE A 320 29.79 -2.89 7.85
CA ILE A 320 29.17 -3.89 6.96
C ILE A 320 28.63 -5.08 7.75
N ASP A 321 29.40 -5.59 8.70
CA ASP A 321 29.04 -6.77 9.49
C ASP A 321 28.00 -6.46 10.58
N TYR A 322 28.03 -5.24 11.13
CA TYR A 322 27.30 -4.82 12.33
C TYR A 322 25.78 -5.07 12.30
N PRO A 323 25.03 -4.78 11.21
CA PRO A 323 23.58 -5.02 11.16
C PRO A 323 23.21 -6.47 11.49
N SER A 324 23.91 -7.43 10.87
CA SER A 324 23.66 -8.87 11.10
C SER A 324 23.93 -9.30 12.54
N LEU A 325 24.86 -8.65 13.24
CA LEU A 325 25.24 -8.97 14.61
C LEU A 325 24.22 -8.49 15.66
N ILE A 326 23.37 -7.54 15.29
CA ILE A 326 22.37 -6.95 16.19
C ILE A 326 20.93 -7.21 15.74
N GLY A 327 20.73 -8.14 14.80
CA GLY A 327 19.40 -8.51 14.29
C GLY A 327 18.81 -7.53 13.27
N GLY A 328 19.64 -6.66 12.68
CA GLY A 328 19.25 -5.78 11.58
C GLY A 328 19.28 -6.54 10.25
N GLU A 329 18.11 -6.97 9.80
CA GLU A 329 17.93 -7.64 8.51
C GLU A 329 17.06 -6.80 7.57
N VAL A 330 17.47 -6.69 6.31
CA VAL A 330 16.67 -6.10 5.24
C VAL A 330 15.75 -7.18 4.68
N PRO A 331 14.42 -7.08 4.88
CA PRO A 331 13.50 -8.00 4.24
C PRO A 331 13.48 -7.76 2.73
N PRO A 332 13.14 -8.79 1.92
CA PRO A 332 12.93 -8.60 0.50
C PRO A 332 11.79 -7.59 0.25
N PRO A 333 11.78 -6.90 -0.90
CA PRO A 333 10.66 -6.07 -1.31
C PRO A 333 9.36 -6.87 -1.28
N LEU A 334 8.28 -6.27 -0.78
CA LEU A 334 6.99 -6.95 -0.72
C LEU A 334 6.30 -6.86 -2.08
N GLU A 335 5.84 -8.01 -2.58
CA GLU A 335 4.89 -8.00 -3.69
C GLU A 335 3.47 -7.84 -3.15
N ILE A 336 2.86 -6.67 -3.36
CA ILE A 336 1.48 -6.45 -2.98
C ILE A 336 0.57 -7.11 -4.01
N LYS A 337 -0.10 -8.19 -3.61
CA LYS A 337 -1.09 -8.91 -4.41
C LYS A 337 -2.46 -8.79 -3.78
N LEU A 338 -3.47 -8.68 -4.63
CA LEU A 338 -4.87 -8.63 -4.23
C LEU A 338 -5.68 -9.64 -5.02
N PRO A 339 -6.57 -10.41 -4.39
CA PRO A 339 -7.48 -11.25 -5.13
C PRO A 339 -8.46 -10.38 -5.94
N VAL A 340 -8.73 -10.81 -7.17
CA VAL A 340 -9.86 -10.32 -7.95
C VAL A 340 -11.05 -11.21 -7.60
N THR A 341 -11.96 -10.65 -6.82
CA THR A 341 -13.13 -11.39 -6.33
C THR A 341 -14.33 -11.22 -7.24
N TRP A 342 -15.22 -12.20 -7.27
CA TRP A 342 -16.55 -11.99 -7.85
C TRP A 342 -17.31 -10.88 -7.10
N PRO A 343 -17.99 -9.96 -7.80
CA PRO A 343 -18.58 -8.79 -7.17
C PRO A 343 -19.59 -9.12 -6.06
N SER A 344 -19.78 -8.14 -5.17
CA SER A 344 -20.70 -8.20 -4.03
C SER A 344 -22.16 -8.37 -4.46
N GLY A 345 -22.94 -9.03 -3.59
CA GLY A 345 -24.38 -9.27 -3.78
C GLY A 345 -24.69 -10.70 -4.19
N THR A 346 -25.98 -10.94 -4.42
CA THR A 346 -26.53 -12.25 -4.74
C THR A 346 -27.05 -12.26 -6.18
N TYR A 347 -26.69 -13.29 -6.94
CA TYR A 347 -27.02 -13.40 -8.36
C TYR A 347 -26.79 -14.82 -8.89
N GLY A 348 -27.31 -15.09 -10.07
CA GLY A 348 -27.01 -16.29 -10.85
C GLY A 348 -26.26 -15.96 -12.14
N LEU A 349 -25.38 -16.87 -12.54
CA LEU A 349 -24.72 -16.90 -13.84
C LEU A 349 -25.10 -18.20 -14.55
N TYR A 350 -25.21 -18.15 -15.88
CA TYR A 350 -25.32 -19.37 -16.68
C TYR A 350 -23.99 -20.12 -16.62
N MET A 351 -24.07 -21.43 -16.45
CA MET A 351 -22.91 -22.31 -16.26
C MET A 351 -22.26 -22.60 -17.60
N SER A 352 -20.96 -22.30 -17.70
CA SER A 352 -20.15 -22.70 -18.84
C SER A 352 -19.76 -24.18 -18.77
N THR A 353 -19.26 -24.73 -19.87
CA THR A 353 -18.72 -26.10 -19.95
C THR A 353 -17.53 -26.34 -19.02
N SER A 354 -16.88 -25.28 -18.54
CA SER A 354 -15.83 -25.35 -17.51
C SER A 354 -16.38 -25.42 -16.07
N GLY A 355 -17.70 -25.31 -15.87
CA GLY A 355 -18.34 -25.34 -14.56
C GLY A 355 -18.57 -23.95 -13.98
N CYS A 356 -18.72 -23.86 -12.65
CA CYS A 356 -18.90 -22.59 -11.97
C CYS A 356 -17.59 -21.84 -11.78
N PRO A 357 -17.64 -20.50 -11.74
CA PRO A 357 -16.45 -19.72 -11.45
C PRO A 357 -15.84 -20.03 -10.09
N THR A 358 -14.53 -19.86 -9.98
CA THR A 358 -13.79 -20.01 -8.71
C THR A 358 -14.11 -18.85 -7.77
N ASP A 359 -14.62 -19.17 -6.58
CA ASP A 359 -14.79 -18.22 -5.47
C ASP A 359 -14.69 -19.00 -4.15
N PRO A 360 -13.92 -18.54 -3.14
CA PRO A 360 -13.84 -19.19 -1.83
C PRO A 360 -15.17 -19.36 -1.12
N ILE A 361 -16.13 -18.47 -1.37
CA ILE A 361 -17.46 -18.55 -0.79
C ILE A 361 -18.32 -19.57 -1.57
N GLY A 362 -17.94 -19.87 -2.81
CA GLY A 362 -18.55 -20.88 -3.66
C GLY A 362 -19.82 -20.42 -4.38
N PHE A 363 -20.10 -21.09 -5.50
CA PHE A 363 -21.37 -21.01 -6.20
C PHE A 363 -22.13 -22.33 -6.02
N GLU A 364 -23.42 -22.23 -5.76
CA GLU A 364 -24.31 -23.40 -5.74
C GLU A 364 -24.86 -23.64 -7.14
N THR A 365 -25.09 -24.91 -7.48
CA THR A 365 -25.52 -25.30 -8.82
C THR A 365 -27.01 -25.59 -8.88
N GLY A 366 -27.63 -25.25 -10.00
CA GLY A 366 -28.98 -25.70 -10.33
C GLY A 366 -29.16 -25.91 -11.83
N TYR A 367 -30.29 -26.47 -12.21
CA TYR A 367 -30.67 -26.67 -13.61
C TYR A 367 -32.17 -26.43 -13.83
N VAL A 368 -32.49 -26.02 -15.04
CA VAL A 368 -33.86 -25.91 -15.56
C VAL A 368 -33.88 -26.59 -16.92
N THR A 369 -34.83 -27.50 -17.11
CA THR A 369 -35.20 -28.07 -18.40
C THR A 369 -36.54 -27.48 -18.77
N GLN A 370 -36.55 -26.71 -19.85
CA GLN A 370 -37.74 -26.17 -20.48
C GLN A 370 -38.17 -27.12 -21.59
N ASP A 371 -39.38 -27.64 -21.47
CA ASP A 371 -40.09 -28.42 -22.47
C ASP A 371 -40.84 -27.44 -23.36
N THR A 372 -40.27 -27.21 -24.53
CA THR A 372 -40.77 -26.28 -25.55
C THR A 372 -41.69 -27.04 -26.52
N GLU A 373 -42.07 -26.44 -27.65
CA GLU A 373 -43.07 -27.02 -28.56
C GLU A 373 -42.73 -28.46 -29.03
N ASP A 374 -43.71 -29.36 -29.02
CA ASP A 374 -43.51 -30.75 -29.47
C ASP A 374 -43.50 -30.89 -31.01
N ARG A 375 -44.14 -29.96 -31.73
CA ARG A 375 -44.39 -30.04 -33.18
C ARG A 375 -43.77 -28.90 -33.97
N SER A 376 -42.98 -29.25 -34.99
CA SER A 376 -42.30 -28.27 -35.85
C SER A 376 -41.27 -27.41 -35.12
N ASN A 377 -40.84 -27.84 -33.93
CA ASN A 377 -39.82 -27.22 -33.12
C ASN A 377 -38.50 -27.00 -33.89
N SER A 378 -37.93 -25.82 -33.69
CA SER A 378 -36.73 -25.30 -34.31
C SER A 378 -35.76 -24.71 -33.29
N ASN A 379 -35.83 -25.16 -32.03
CA ASN A 379 -34.89 -24.95 -30.94
C ASN A 379 -33.45 -25.00 -31.44
N GLN A 380 -32.69 -23.95 -31.14
CA GLN A 380 -31.36 -23.78 -31.72
C GLN A 380 -30.41 -23.14 -30.73
N TRP A 381 -29.19 -23.67 -30.70
CA TRP A 381 -28.05 -23.01 -30.07
C TRP A 381 -27.12 -22.46 -31.15
N SER A 382 -26.37 -21.41 -30.83
CA SER A 382 -25.22 -21.04 -31.64
C SER A 382 -24.27 -22.23 -31.80
N GLY A 383 -23.77 -22.48 -33.01
CA GLY A 383 -22.87 -23.59 -33.27
C GLY A 383 -21.60 -23.50 -32.42
N GLY A 384 -21.30 -24.54 -31.65
CA GLY A 384 -20.12 -24.58 -30.76
C GLY A 384 -20.28 -23.79 -29.46
N ILE A 385 -21.51 -23.57 -28.99
CA ILE A 385 -21.80 -22.92 -27.71
C ILE A 385 -21.04 -23.56 -26.54
N HIS A 386 -20.60 -22.73 -25.60
CA HIS A 386 -19.81 -23.16 -24.45
C HIS A 386 -20.63 -23.26 -23.16
N MET A 387 -21.94 -23.40 -23.27
CA MET A 387 -22.86 -23.49 -22.15
C MET A 387 -23.13 -24.95 -21.78
N THR A 388 -23.29 -25.23 -20.48
CA THR A 388 -23.59 -26.58 -20.00
C THR A 388 -25.09 -26.88 -20.05
N GLY A 389 -25.45 -27.93 -20.79
CA GLY A 389 -26.78 -28.54 -20.82
C GLY A 389 -27.02 -29.29 -22.14
N PRO A 390 -27.93 -30.27 -22.20
CA PRO A 390 -28.39 -30.81 -23.47
C PRO A 390 -29.38 -29.87 -24.20
N LEU A 391 -29.27 -29.84 -25.53
CA LEU A 391 -30.29 -29.37 -26.45
C LEU A 391 -30.95 -30.61 -27.07
N ASN A 392 -32.20 -30.88 -26.71
CA ASN A 392 -33.04 -31.89 -27.35
C ASN A 392 -33.94 -31.20 -28.39
N ASN A 393 -34.71 -32.01 -29.14
CA ASN A 393 -35.58 -31.48 -30.19
C ASN A 393 -36.77 -30.68 -29.62
N ASP A 394 -37.25 -31.10 -28.46
CA ASP A 394 -38.41 -30.65 -27.69
C ASP A 394 -38.01 -29.92 -26.40
N ALA A 395 -36.83 -30.21 -25.83
CA ALA A 395 -36.43 -29.62 -24.55
C ALA A 395 -35.05 -28.95 -24.56
N ILE A 396 -34.93 -27.82 -23.85
CA ILE A 396 -33.68 -27.11 -23.59
C ILE A 396 -33.35 -27.18 -22.11
N THR A 397 -32.19 -27.76 -21.77
CA THR A 397 -31.67 -27.69 -20.39
C THR A 397 -30.61 -26.61 -20.27
N THR A 398 -30.78 -25.69 -19.33
CA THR A 398 -29.76 -24.73 -18.89
C THR A 398 -29.32 -25.02 -17.46
N ARG A 399 -28.07 -24.68 -17.14
CA ARG A 399 -27.52 -24.81 -15.79
C ARG A 399 -27.04 -23.48 -15.25
N PHE A 400 -27.09 -23.34 -13.93
CA PHE A 400 -26.80 -22.10 -13.23
C PHE A 400 -25.74 -22.30 -12.15
N CYS A 401 -24.97 -21.24 -11.95
CA CYS A 401 -24.08 -21.02 -10.82
C CYS A 401 -24.63 -19.84 -10.02
N VAL A 402 -25.09 -20.09 -8.80
CA VAL A 402 -25.83 -19.12 -7.99
C VAL A 402 -25.05 -18.77 -6.72
N LYS A 403 -24.80 -17.48 -6.53
CA LYS A 403 -24.23 -16.91 -5.32
C LYS A 403 -25.37 -16.41 -4.43
N GLN A 404 -25.61 -17.09 -3.31
CA GLN A 404 -26.67 -16.75 -2.35
C GLN A 404 -26.21 -15.90 -1.17
N THR A 405 -24.90 -15.77 -0.98
CA THR A 405 -24.33 -15.08 0.17
C THR A 405 -24.18 -13.58 -0.04
N THR A 406 -24.50 -12.80 0.99
CA THR A 406 -24.21 -11.37 1.06
C THR A 406 -22.90 -11.08 1.81
N THR A 407 -22.17 -12.12 2.26
CA THR A 407 -20.90 -11.96 2.97
C THR A 407 -19.89 -11.26 2.05
N THR A 408 -19.36 -10.13 2.53
CA THR A 408 -18.31 -9.38 1.86
C THR A 408 -17.01 -9.51 2.64
N THR A 409 -15.90 -9.63 1.93
CA THR A 409 -14.53 -9.51 2.44
C THR A 409 -14.02 -8.09 2.20
N GLU A 410 -12.86 -7.73 2.76
CA GLU A 410 -12.21 -6.44 2.48
C GLU A 410 -11.82 -6.25 0.99
N TYR A 411 -11.73 -7.36 0.24
CA TYR A 411 -11.44 -7.38 -1.19
C TYR A 411 -12.68 -7.31 -2.07
N SER A 412 -13.88 -7.42 -1.48
CA SER A 412 -15.14 -7.43 -2.23
C SER A 412 -15.42 -6.08 -2.87
N ARG A 413 -15.69 -6.11 -4.18
CA ARG A 413 -15.93 -4.91 -4.99
C ARG A 413 -17.37 -4.86 -5.49
N PRO A 414 -17.95 -3.67 -5.70
CA PRO A 414 -19.20 -3.55 -6.44
C PRO A 414 -19.02 -4.04 -7.87
N TRP A 415 -20.11 -4.41 -8.52
CA TRP A 415 -20.08 -4.72 -9.95
C TRP A 415 -19.59 -3.49 -10.74
N PRO A 416 -18.67 -3.67 -11.71
CA PRO A 416 -18.18 -2.57 -12.54
C PRO A 416 -19.28 -1.99 -13.44
N LYS A 417 -19.20 -0.69 -13.73
CA LYS A 417 -20.14 -0.03 -14.65
C LYS A 417 -20.02 -0.62 -16.04
N GLY A 418 -21.15 -0.76 -16.74
CA GLY A 418 -21.16 -1.38 -18.07
C GLY A 418 -22.56 -1.54 -18.64
N ASN A 419 -22.67 -2.40 -19.66
CA ASN A 419 -23.92 -2.73 -20.32
C ASN A 419 -24.09 -4.26 -20.44
N TYR A 420 -24.76 -4.86 -19.47
CA TYR A 420 -24.95 -6.32 -19.39
C TYR A 420 -25.99 -6.69 -18.33
N CYS A 421 -26.46 -7.93 -18.37
CA CYS A 421 -27.37 -8.52 -17.38
C CYS A 421 -26.79 -9.77 -16.71
N ILE A 422 -27.35 -10.09 -15.54
CA ILE A 422 -27.15 -11.33 -14.78
C ILE A 422 -28.50 -11.86 -14.30
N ALA A 423 -28.59 -13.15 -14.01
CA ALA A 423 -29.82 -13.73 -13.47
C ALA A 423 -30.00 -13.26 -12.02
N LYS A 424 -31.22 -12.88 -11.66
CA LYS A 424 -31.51 -12.28 -10.35
C LYS A 424 -31.53 -13.35 -9.26
N LYS A 425 -30.98 -13.03 -8.10
CA LYS A 425 -31.21 -13.77 -6.86
C LYS A 425 -31.43 -12.80 -5.71
N PHE A 426 -32.57 -12.89 -5.02
CA PHE A 426 -33.00 -11.96 -3.97
C PHE A 426 -33.09 -10.49 -4.43
N ASN A 427 -32.14 -9.63 -4.08
CA ASN A 427 -32.14 -8.22 -4.50
C ASN A 427 -31.09 -8.00 -5.57
N CYS A 428 -31.39 -7.16 -6.57
CA CYS A 428 -30.40 -6.81 -7.56
C CYS A 428 -29.21 -6.08 -6.92
N PRO A 429 -27.96 -6.39 -7.31
CA PRO A 429 -26.79 -5.65 -6.86
C PRO A 429 -26.90 -4.16 -7.20
N SER A 430 -26.17 -3.32 -6.45
CA SER A 430 -26.17 -1.87 -6.65
C SER A 430 -25.83 -1.49 -8.10
N GLY A 431 -26.63 -0.58 -8.68
CA GLY A 431 -26.51 -0.14 -10.07
C GLY A 431 -27.32 -0.94 -11.09
N PHE A 432 -27.92 -2.07 -10.69
CA PHE A 432 -28.79 -2.87 -11.57
C PHE A 432 -30.28 -2.55 -11.35
N SER A 433 -31.03 -2.62 -12.45
CA SER A 433 -32.49 -2.56 -12.49
C SER A 433 -33.06 -3.95 -12.71
N THR A 434 -34.24 -4.23 -12.14
CA THR A 434 -34.92 -5.51 -12.28
C THR A 434 -35.75 -5.59 -13.56
N GLY A 435 -35.80 -6.77 -14.15
CA GLY A 435 -36.75 -7.16 -15.18
C GLY A 435 -36.98 -8.67 -15.16
N TYR A 436 -37.75 -9.16 -16.13
CA TYR A 436 -38.08 -10.57 -16.27
C TYR A 436 -38.32 -10.95 -17.73
N LEU A 437 -38.12 -12.23 -18.01
CA LEU A 437 -38.56 -12.92 -19.21
C LEU A 437 -39.51 -14.05 -18.78
N HIS A 438 -40.59 -14.23 -19.53
CA HIS A 438 -41.60 -15.26 -19.36
C HIS A 438 -41.71 -16.03 -20.68
N TRP A 439 -41.47 -17.32 -20.59
CA TRP A 439 -41.67 -18.31 -21.66
C TRP A 439 -42.96 -19.07 -21.38
N ASP A 440 -43.88 -19.03 -22.33
CA ASP A 440 -45.06 -19.87 -22.39
C ASP A 440 -44.65 -21.23 -22.99
N ASP A 441 -44.02 -22.05 -22.14
CA ASP A 441 -43.58 -23.41 -22.46
C ASP A 441 -44.80 -24.30 -22.83
N GLU A 442 -44.59 -25.53 -23.31
CA GLU A 442 -45.64 -26.40 -23.87
C GLU A 442 -46.82 -26.63 -22.90
N ASP A 443 -48.06 -26.45 -23.38
CA ASP A 443 -49.28 -26.65 -22.59
C ASP A 443 -49.70 -28.13 -22.48
N GLY A 444 -49.28 -28.98 -23.44
CA GLY A 444 -49.63 -30.39 -23.54
C GLY A 444 -48.54 -31.38 -23.12
N ASN A 445 -48.80 -32.24 -22.13
CA ASN A 445 -47.81 -33.22 -21.60
C ASN A 445 -46.48 -32.63 -21.10
N ASN A 446 -46.43 -31.33 -20.81
CA ASN A 446 -45.29 -30.60 -20.27
C ASN A 446 -44.42 -31.39 -19.27
N GLU A 447 -43.16 -31.62 -19.64
CA GLU A 447 -42.12 -32.29 -18.88
C GLU A 447 -41.06 -31.33 -18.29
N ASN A 448 -41.42 -30.05 -18.10
CA ASN A 448 -40.60 -29.08 -17.38
C ASN A 448 -40.06 -29.67 -16.08
N SER A 449 -38.75 -29.52 -15.88
CA SER A 449 -38.11 -30.04 -14.68
C SER A 449 -36.99 -29.13 -14.22
N HIS A 450 -36.81 -29.03 -12.91
CA HIS A 450 -35.79 -28.16 -12.33
C HIS A 450 -35.24 -28.74 -11.03
N GLY A 451 -34.05 -28.32 -10.64
CA GLY A 451 -33.42 -28.81 -9.42
C GLY A 451 -32.22 -27.98 -8.97
N GLY A 452 -31.80 -28.20 -7.72
CA GLY A 452 -30.72 -27.45 -7.08
C GLY A 452 -31.11 -26.02 -6.75
N ILE A 453 -30.14 -25.11 -6.77
CA ILE A 453 -30.35 -23.69 -6.50
C ILE A 453 -30.47 -22.90 -7.79
N LEU A 454 -31.56 -22.13 -7.91
CA LEU A 454 -31.90 -21.39 -9.11
C LEU A 454 -31.95 -19.87 -8.85
N PRO A 455 -31.79 -19.06 -9.92
CA PRO A 455 -32.22 -17.67 -9.92
C PRO A 455 -33.70 -17.53 -9.51
N ASP A 456 -34.09 -16.33 -9.09
CA ASP A 456 -35.48 -16.04 -8.79
C ASP A 456 -36.32 -16.22 -10.07
N GLY A 457 -37.44 -16.90 -9.94
CA GLY A 457 -38.28 -17.29 -11.06
C GLY A 457 -39.42 -18.24 -10.66
N SER A 458 -40.20 -18.65 -11.64
CA SER A 458 -41.15 -19.75 -11.58
C SER A 458 -40.73 -20.76 -12.65
N TYR A 459 -40.67 -22.05 -12.32
CA TYR A 459 -40.14 -23.09 -13.20
C TYR A 459 -41.11 -24.28 -13.24
N THR A 460 -42.40 -23.98 -13.38
CA THR A 460 -43.48 -24.97 -13.26
C THR A 460 -44.02 -25.30 -14.65
N THR A 461 -45.29 -24.98 -14.93
CA THR A 461 -45.88 -25.14 -16.27
C THR A 461 -45.18 -24.20 -17.25
N ASN A 462 -44.96 -22.95 -16.84
CA ASN A 462 -44.23 -21.97 -17.64
C ASN A 462 -42.94 -21.59 -16.92
N THR A 463 -42.03 -20.98 -17.66
CA THR A 463 -40.75 -20.52 -17.14
C THR A 463 -40.73 -18.99 -17.04
N ASP A 464 -40.60 -18.49 -15.81
CA ASP A 464 -40.30 -17.10 -15.50
C ASP A 464 -38.89 -17.02 -14.94
N ILE A 465 -38.03 -16.18 -15.53
CA ILE A 465 -36.72 -15.86 -14.96
C ILE A 465 -36.60 -14.36 -14.76
N TYR A 466 -36.25 -13.95 -13.55
CA TYR A 466 -35.96 -12.56 -13.24
C TYR A 466 -34.48 -12.25 -13.50
N TYR A 467 -34.22 -11.03 -13.95
CA TYR A 467 -32.89 -10.53 -14.29
C TYR A 467 -32.58 -9.22 -13.58
N CYS A 468 -31.29 -8.97 -13.46
CA CYS A 468 -30.73 -7.70 -13.06
C CYS A 468 -29.89 -7.19 -14.23
N CYS A 469 -30.24 -6.02 -14.77
CA CYS A 469 -29.53 -5.40 -15.89
C CYS A 469 -29.01 -3.99 -15.55
N ARG A 470 -27.86 -3.62 -16.10
CA ARG A 470 -27.29 -2.26 -15.98
C ARG A 470 -26.85 -1.73 -17.34
N GLN A 471 -26.86 -0.40 -17.49
CA GLN A 471 -26.49 0.30 -18.72
C GLN A 471 -25.78 1.63 -18.42
N ASP A 472 -24.98 1.66 -17.36
CA ASP A 472 -24.31 2.85 -16.83
C ASP A 472 -22.83 2.95 -17.23
N GLY A 473 -22.41 2.19 -18.25
CA GLY A 473 -21.08 2.22 -18.84
C GLY A 473 -21.08 1.80 -20.31
N HIS A 474 -19.95 2.06 -20.99
CA HIS A 474 -19.78 1.75 -22.42
C HIS A 474 -19.19 0.35 -22.61
N THR A 475 -19.69 -0.41 -23.58
CA THR A 475 -19.25 -1.80 -23.83
C THR A 475 -17.78 -1.95 -24.18
N HIS A 476 -17.17 -0.94 -24.81
CA HIS A 476 -15.75 -0.96 -25.19
C HIS A 476 -14.81 -0.63 -24.04
N SER A 477 -15.33 -0.07 -22.93
CA SER A 477 -14.56 0.16 -21.71
C SER A 477 -14.41 -1.16 -20.97
N GLN A 478 -13.20 -1.73 -20.98
CA GLN A 478 -12.95 -3.04 -20.38
C GLN A 478 -13.24 -3.03 -18.88
N ILE A 479 -14.06 -3.99 -18.43
CA ILE A 479 -14.33 -4.19 -17.00
C ILE A 479 -13.37 -5.22 -16.41
N LEU A 480 -13.01 -5.03 -15.14
CA LEU A 480 -12.21 -5.99 -14.38
C LEU A 480 -13.12 -7.04 -13.75
N MET A 481 -12.91 -8.31 -14.12
CA MET A 481 -13.58 -9.48 -13.55
C MET A 481 -12.53 -10.57 -13.29
N PRO A 482 -12.82 -11.59 -12.47
CA PRO A 482 -11.96 -12.78 -12.37
C PRO A 482 -11.78 -13.43 -13.75
N ILE A 483 -10.54 -13.79 -14.09
CA ILE A 483 -10.14 -14.31 -15.40
C ILE A 483 -9.63 -15.76 -15.34
N ASP A 484 -9.74 -16.43 -14.19
CA ASP A 484 -9.25 -17.81 -14.01
C ASP A 484 -10.17 -18.86 -14.63
N SER A 485 -11.44 -18.53 -14.83
CA SER A 485 -12.47 -19.44 -15.32
C SER A 485 -13.40 -18.76 -16.33
N PRO A 486 -13.77 -19.43 -17.44
CA PRO A 486 -14.76 -18.90 -18.37
C PRO A 486 -16.16 -18.72 -17.76
N PHE A 487 -16.85 -17.65 -18.13
CA PHE A 487 -18.18 -17.32 -17.61
C PHE A 487 -19.07 -16.63 -18.65
N TYR A 488 -20.36 -16.51 -18.32
CA TYR A 488 -21.35 -15.80 -19.11
C TYR A 488 -21.87 -14.55 -18.42
N LEU A 489 -21.99 -13.46 -19.18
CA LEU A 489 -22.96 -12.39 -18.91
C LEU A 489 -23.98 -12.37 -20.05
N LEU A 490 -25.14 -11.77 -19.83
CA LEU A 490 -26.13 -11.65 -20.88
C LEU A 490 -26.05 -10.27 -21.54
N ARG A 491 -26.21 -10.25 -22.86
CA ARG A 491 -26.26 -9.01 -23.64
C ARG A 491 -27.50 -8.22 -23.24
N PHE A 492 -27.40 -6.89 -23.14
CA PHE A 492 -28.52 -6.04 -22.70
C PHE A 492 -29.05 -5.09 -23.79
N THR A 493 -28.42 -3.95 -24.03
CA THR A 493 -28.92 -2.98 -25.05
C THR A 493 -27.92 -2.67 -26.16
N SER A 494 -26.68 -3.08 -26.00
CA SER A 494 -25.58 -2.90 -26.97
C SER A 494 -24.82 -4.21 -27.16
N ASP A 495 -23.69 -4.18 -27.87
CA ASP A 495 -22.81 -5.34 -28.05
C ASP A 495 -22.30 -5.89 -26.70
N CYS A 496 -21.66 -7.04 -26.72
CA CYS A 496 -21.09 -7.62 -25.51
C CYS A 496 -20.07 -6.70 -24.83
N GLN A 497 -20.23 -6.53 -23.51
CA GLN A 497 -19.31 -5.81 -22.65
C GLN A 497 -17.89 -6.41 -22.76
N GLN A 498 -16.87 -5.59 -22.94
CA GLN A 498 -15.49 -6.08 -22.95
C GLN A 498 -15.01 -6.35 -21.52
N VAL A 499 -14.34 -7.49 -21.30
CA VAL A 499 -13.70 -7.86 -20.04
C VAL A 499 -12.19 -7.86 -20.23
N LEU A 500 -11.47 -7.18 -19.34
CA LEU A 500 -10.02 -7.10 -19.38
C LEU A 500 -9.41 -8.51 -19.30
N GLY A 501 -8.48 -8.83 -20.20
CA GLY A 501 -7.82 -10.15 -20.20
C GLY A 501 -8.60 -11.29 -20.83
N MET A 502 -9.83 -11.08 -21.29
CA MET A 502 -10.67 -12.16 -21.83
C MET A 502 -11.05 -11.91 -23.29
N HIS A 503 -11.28 -12.99 -24.03
CA HIS A 503 -11.93 -12.98 -25.33
C HIS A 503 -13.45 -13.07 -25.13
N VAL A 504 -14.21 -12.27 -25.85
CA VAL A 504 -15.68 -12.31 -25.81
C VAL A 504 -16.23 -12.85 -27.12
N ALA A 505 -17.15 -13.81 -27.03
CA ALA A 505 -17.93 -14.34 -28.14
C ALA A 505 -19.42 -14.18 -27.83
N GLU A 506 -20.19 -13.61 -28.76
CA GLU A 506 -21.64 -13.58 -28.66
C GLU A 506 -22.19 -14.95 -29.09
N GLU A 507 -22.98 -15.55 -28.22
CA GLU A 507 -23.63 -16.85 -28.39
C GLU A 507 -25.13 -16.66 -28.17
N PHE A 508 -25.96 -17.56 -28.71
CA PHE A 508 -27.41 -17.42 -28.54
C PHE A 508 -28.07 -18.76 -28.28
N ILE A 509 -29.22 -18.68 -27.60
CA ILE A 509 -30.22 -19.74 -27.52
C ILE A 509 -31.49 -19.20 -28.14
N PHE A 510 -32.08 -19.97 -29.04
CA PHE A 510 -33.38 -19.74 -29.61
C PHE A 510 -34.33 -20.79 -29.04
N PHE A 511 -35.34 -20.31 -28.32
CA PHE A 511 -36.43 -21.08 -27.76
C PHE A 511 -37.59 -21.02 -28.74
N ASP A 512 -38.02 -22.18 -29.24
CA ASP A 512 -39.19 -22.32 -30.10
C ASP A 512 -40.37 -22.74 -29.23
N ASP A 513 -40.97 -21.75 -28.58
CA ASP A 513 -42.03 -21.91 -27.60
C ASP A 513 -43.39 -22.11 -28.29
N GLU A 514 -44.49 -22.22 -27.53
CA GLU A 514 -45.83 -22.58 -28.04
C GLU A 514 -46.27 -21.74 -29.27
N ASP A 515 -46.78 -22.38 -30.31
CA ASP A 515 -47.27 -21.70 -31.53
C ASP A 515 -48.76 -21.25 -31.39
N GLY A 516 -49.51 -21.79 -30.41
CA GLY A 516 -50.93 -21.54 -30.17
C GLY A 516 -51.23 -20.82 -28.84
N ALA A 517 -51.83 -19.62 -28.89
CA ALA A 517 -52.18 -18.83 -27.69
C ALA A 517 -50.98 -18.43 -26.80
N ASN A 518 -49.77 -18.45 -27.39
CA ASN A 518 -48.52 -17.99 -26.80
C ASN A 518 -48.66 -16.66 -26.05
N SER A 519 -48.31 -16.72 -24.76
CA SER A 519 -48.34 -15.63 -23.79
C SER A 519 -46.95 -15.18 -23.33
N ASP A 520 -45.91 -15.46 -24.15
CA ASP A 520 -44.55 -14.94 -24.01
C ASP A 520 -44.60 -13.43 -23.75
N LYS A 521 -43.80 -13.01 -22.78
CA LYS A 521 -43.73 -11.61 -22.38
C LYS A 521 -42.44 -11.31 -21.65
N CYS A 522 -42.11 -10.03 -21.62
CA CYS A 522 -41.04 -9.51 -20.80
C CYS A 522 -41.41 -8.16 -20.24
N GLY A 523 -40.68 -7.74 -19.21
CA GLY A 523 -40.86 -6.42 -18.64
C GLY A 523 -39.67 -5.98 -17.79
N GLY A 524 -39.58 -4.67 -17.58
CA GLY A 524 -38.47 -4.07 -16.85
C GLY A 524 -37.15 -4.16 -17.60
N ALA A 525 -36.04 -4.22 -16.87
CA ALA A 525 -34.70 -4.33 -17.45
C ALA A 525 -34.32 -5.83 -17.57
N HIS A 526 -34.40 -6.36 -18.79
CA HIS A 526 -34.15 -7.77 -19.11
C HIS A 526 -33.11 -7.87 -20.24
N PRO A 527 -32.46 -9.03 -20.43
CA PRO A 527 -31.47 -9.20 -21.49
C PRO A 527 -32.07 -9.02 -22.90
N PHE A 528 -31.20 -8.80 -23.89
CA PHE A 528 -31.56 -8.58 -25.27
C PHE A 528 -32.25 -9.80 -25.88
N VAL A 529 -33.39 -9.57 -26.53
CA VAL A 529 -34.16 -10.58 -27.28
C VAL A 529 -34.44 -10.05 -28.68
N ASP A 530 -34.12 -10.83 -29.72
CA ASP A 530 -34.42 -10.48 -31.13
C ASP A 530 -35.94 -10.33 -31.28
N SER A 531 -36.42 -9.22 -31.85
CA SER A 531 -37.86 -8.96 -32.10
C SER A 531 -38.73 -8.64 -30.87
N GLY A 532 -38.14 -8.49 -29.67
CA GLY A 532 -38.90 -8.29 -28.44
C GLY A 532 -39.43 -9.62 -27.88
N CYS A 533 -40.37 -9.56 -26.93
CA CYS A 533 -40.81 -10.77 -26.21
C CYS A 533 -42.33 -10.97 -26.26
N SER A 534 -43.04 -10.40 -27.24
CA SER A 534 -44.50 -10.53 -27.31
C SER A 534 -44.91 -11.46 -28.45
N HIS A 535 -45.52 -12.61 -28.09
CA HIS A 535 -46.15 -13.57 -29.00
C HIS A 535 -45.21 -14.15 -30.07
N ALA A 536 -43.93 -14.37 -29.72
CA ALA A 536 -42.95 -14.93 -30.64
C ALA A 536 -41.79 -15.60 -29.88
N ASN A 537 -41.31 -16.69 -30.48
CA ASN A 537 -40.13 -17.48 -30.13
C ASN A 537 -38.94 -16.59 -29.75
N MET A 538 -38.36 -16.88 -28.59
CA MET A 538 -37.40 -15.98 -27.97
C MET A 538 -35.96 -16.35 -28.33
N ARG A 539 -35.21 -15.42 -28.97
CA ARG A 539 -33.74 -15.55 -29.10
C ARG A 539 -33.01 -14.73 -28.05
N LEU A 540 -32.43 -15.41 -27.07
CA LEU A 540 -31.64 -14.79 -26.01
C LEU A 540 -30.15 -14.79 -26.36
N HIS A 541 -29.49 -13.64 -26.17
CA HIS A 541 -28.07 -13.46 -26.49
C HIS A 541 -27.18 -13.40 -25.24
N PHE A 542 -26.08 -14.13 -25.31
CA PHE A 542 -25.12 -14.36 -24.25
C PHE A 542 -23.73 -13.91 -24.70
N CYS A 543 -22.96 -13.40 -23.74
CA CYS A 543 -21.57 -13.02 -23.92
C CYS A 543 -20.71 -14.05 -23.20
N TYR A 544 -20.09 -14.95 -23.94
CA TYR A 544 -19.16 -15.95 -23.43
C TYR A 544 -17.77 -15.32 -23.30
N TYR A 545 -17.24 -15.32 -22.08
CA TYR A 545 -15.89 -14.84 -21.79
C TYR A 545 -14.96 -16.01 -21.58
N SER A 546 -13.92 -16.12 -22.40
CA SER A 546 -12.88 -17.14 -22.31
C SER A 546 -11.52 -16.52 -22.06
N THR A 547 -10.66 -17.26 -21.37
CA THR A 547 -9.29 -16.85 -21.08
C THR A 547 -8.48 -16.80 -22.38
N LYS A 548 -7.67 -15.76 -22.57
CA LYS A 548 -6.80 -15.70 -23.75
C LYS A 548 -5.61 -16.65 -23.54
N PRO A 549 -5.27 -17.49 -24.53
CA PRO A 549 -4.16 -18.42 -24.41
C PRO A 549 -2.83 -17.69 -24.25
N ASN A 550 -1.93 -18.26 -23.45
CA ASN A 550 -0.56 -17.75 -23.18
C ASN A 550 -0.49 -16.37 -22.52
N GLN A 551 -1.56 -15.89 -21.88
CA GLN A 551 -1.50 -14.68 -21.05
C GLN A 551 -1.05 -15.03 -19.63
N THR A 552 0.19 -14.74 -19.30
CA THR A 552 0.71 -14.86 -17.91
C THR A 552 0.55 -13.57 -17.12
N GLU A 553 0.60 -12.41 -17.80
CA GLU A 553 0.51 -11.09 -17.19
C GLU A 553 -0.22 -10.12 -18.12
N ILE A 554 -1.14 -9.32 -17.57
CA ILE A 554 -1.88 -8.29 -18.29
C ILE A 554 -1.68 -6.96 -17.58
N SER A 555 -0.98 -6.03 -18.22
CA SER A 555 -0.94 -4.64 -17.75
C SER A 555 -2.35 -4.07 -17.76
N ILE A 556 -2.82 -3.59 -16.63
CA ILE A 556 -4.11 -2.92 -16.54
C ILE A 556 -3.93 -1.53 -17.16
N PRO A 557 -4.55 -1.26 -18.32
CA PRO A 557 -4.40 0.03 -18.99
C PRO A 557 -5.03 1.12 -18.14
N GLY A 558 -4.47 2.33 -18.21
CA GLY A 558 -5.08 3.46 -17.58
C GLY A 558 -6.50 3.71 -18.09
N ILE A 559 -7.43 4.06 -17.19
CA ILE A 559 -8.71 4.64 -17.62
C ILE A 559 -8.37 6.01 -18.22
N LEU A 560 -8.34 6.08 -19.56
CA LEU A 560 -8.29 7.35 -20.30
C LEU A 560 -9.57 8.12 -19.94
N GLY A 561 -9.43 9.14 -19.10
CA GLY A 561 -10.46 10.12 -18.80
C GLY A 561 -10.73 11.06 -19.97
#